data_AF-Q9PJI7-F1
#
_entry.id   AF-Q9PJI7-F1
#
_cell.length_a   1.000
_cell.length_b   1.000
_cell.length_c   1.000
_cell.angle_alpha   90.00
_cell.angle_beta   90.00
_cell.angle_gamma   90.00
#
_symmetry.space_group_name_H-M   'P 1'
#
loop_
_entity.id
_entity.type
_entity.pdbx_description
1 polymer ?
#
loop_
_entity_poly.entity_id
_entity_poly.type
_entity_poly.pdbx_seq_one_letter_code
_entity_poly.pdbx_strand_id
1 'polypeptide(L)'
;MIMHKKTQSPSQEGFSVWSIGGSIFAMFFGAGNVVFPLALGHHFYHHTSYACLGMMLTAVLTPLLGLFAMMLYSGDYRSFFSSIGRMPGMIVMVAILCIIGPFGGVPRTIAVSYDTLASLGNTQSTLLPSLPWFSLVFCVLVYLFVCKLSKLIQWLGSVFFPVMLATLAWLIIKGLSIPSHAPSLENEPFSKQQAFVAGLTEGFNTMDLLAAFFFCSIVLVSIQQFVVQQDHKSSEEKPLEFHHIGKAEKYKLGMSFLLAAALLSLVYLGFAYCAARHAGALVNIQRGQILGRISAIIFGPNSFLTGICVFLACLTTAIAATGIFADFIARVVSSQKMSYSNAIIVTLVPSYLVSILSFENISKILLPILEVSYPALIALTCGVIAKKLWGFRQAKTLFYLVFVLTLLYKLSV
;
A
#
# COMPACT_ATOMS: atom_id res chain seq x y z
N MET A 1 42.51 -0.10 39.38
CA MET A 1 42.72 0.02 37.91
C MET A 1 41.82 -1.01 37.23
N ILE A 2 40.53 -0.70 37.11
CA ILE A 2 39.54 -1.60 36.51
C ILE A 2 39.00 -0.87 35.28
N MET A 3 39.37 -1.39 34.10
CA MET A 3 38.94 -0.87 32.81
C MET A 3 37.42 -0.99 32.68
N HIS A 4 36.73 0.15 32.69
CA HIS A 4 35.33 0.23 32.26
C HIS A 4 35.27 -0.03 30.75
N LYS A 5 34.91 -1.26 30.40
CA LYS A 5 34.57 -1.69 29.05
C LYS A 5 33.36 -0.86 28.59
N LYS A 6 33.62 0.11 27.71
CA LYS A 6 32.62 0.93 27.03
C LYS A 6 31.69 -0.02 26.27
N THR A 7 30.52 -0.29 26.81
CA THR A 7 29.42 -0.96 26.11
C THR A 7 29.05 -0.07 24.93
N GLN A 8 29.49 -0.47 23.73
CA GLN A 8 29.04 0.12 22.49
C GLN A 8 27.52 -0.05 22.43
N SER A 9 26.81 1.07 22.48
CA SER A 9 25.41 1.15 22.06
C SER A 9 25.30 0.62 20.62
N PRO A 10 24.24 -0.12 20.27
CA PRO A 10 24.03 -0.56 18.90
C PRO A 10 24.05 0.67 17.98
N SER A 11 24.75 0.54 16.87
CA SER A 11 25.01 1.58 15.87
C SER A 11 23.78 2.43 15.56
N GLN A 12 23.88 3.73 15.86
CA GLN A 12 23.01 4.76 15.29
C GLN A 12 23.34 4.90 13.79
N GLU A 13 22.86 3.98 12.97
CA GLU A 13 22.94 4.11 11.52
C GLU A 13 21.97 5.19 11.04
N GLY A 14 22.48 6.24 10.40
CA GLY A 14 21.64 7.20 9.68
C GLY A 14 20.79 6.49 8.61
N PHE A 15 19.60 7.01 8.33
CA PHE A 15 18.69 6.40 7.35
C PHE A 15 19.35 6.30 5.96
N SER A 16 19.76 5.09 5.61
CA SER A 16 20.18 4.74 4.25
C SER A 16 18.98 4.79 3.30
N VAL A 17 19.24 5.03 2.00
CA VAL A 17 18.25 4.90 0.91
C VAL A 17 17.53 3.55 0.99
N TRP A 18 18.25 2.51 1.41
CA TRP A 18 17.69 1.18 1.63
C TRP A 18 16.63 1.14 2.74
N SER A 19 16.87 1.82 3.86
CA SER A 19 15.95 1.84 5.00
C SER A 19 14.67 2.63 4.69
N ILE A 20 14.81 3.81 4.08
CA ILE A 20 13.66 4.64 3.69
C ILE A 20 12.87 3.96 2.57
N GLY A 21 13.56 3.51 1.52
CA GLY A 21 12.93 2.83 0.39
C GLY A 21 12.24 1.52 0.81
N GLY A 22 12.89 0.75 1.70
CA GLY A 22 12.31 -0.47 2.27
C GLY A 22 11.09 -0.20 3.15
N SER A 23 11.13 0.86 3.96
CA SER A 23 9.97 1.27 4.77
C SER A 23 8.79 1.69 3.91
N ILE A 24 9.03 2.46 2.84
CA ILE A 24 8.01 2.83 1.87
C ILE A 24 7.46 1.57 1.20
N PHE A 25 8.32 0.71 0.67
CA PHE A 25 7.88 -0.55 0.09
C PHE A 25 7.01 -1.33 1.09
N ALA A 26 7.42 -1.48 2.34
CA ALA A 26 6.65 -2.22 3.35
C ALA A 26 5.29 -1.57 3.65
N MET A 27 5.20 -0.24 3.73
CA MET A 27 3.95 0.47 3.94
C MET A 27 2.95 0.24 2.79
N PHE A 28 3.44 0.29 1.55
CA PHE A 28 2.63 0.04 0.37
C PHE A 28 2.30 -1.45 0.21
N PHE A 29 3.26 -2.34 0.43
CA PHE A 29 3.15 -3.76 0.14
C PHE A 29 2.21 -4.49 1.13
N GLY A 30 0.92 -4.50 0.80
CA GLY A 30 -0.13 -5.19 1.54
C GLY A 30 -1.07 -6.00 0.64
N ALA A 31 -2.33 -6.13 1.06
CA ALA A 31 -3.31 -7.00 0.43
C ALA A 31 -3.55 -6.75 -1.08
N GLY A 32 -3.70 -5.49 -1.49
CA GLY A 32 -3.90 -5.17 -2.92
C GLY A 32 -2.69 -5.57 -3.77
N ASN A 33 -1.50 -5.39 -3.22
CA ASN A 33 -0.22 -5.56 -3.90
C ASN A 33 0.17 -7.03 -4.01
N VAL A 34 -0.51 -7.89 -3.26
CA VAL A 34 -0.48 -9.33 -3.40
C VAL A 34 -1.55 -9.81 -4.39
N VAL A 35 -2.81 -9.43 -4.17
CA VAL A 35 -3.94 -10.06 -4.84
C VAL A 35 -4.08 -9.66 -6.30
N PHE A 36 -3.98 -8.37 -6.62
CA PHE A 36 -4.25 -7.88 -7.97
C PHE A 36 -3.25 -8.35 -9.03
N PRO A 37 -1.91 -8.35 -8.81
CA PRO A 37 -0.99 -8.88 -9.83
C PRO A 37 -1.19 -10.38 -10.06
N LEU A 38 -1.51 -11.15 -9.01
CA LEU A 38 -1.81 -12.58 -9.13
C LEU A 38 -3.10 -12.84 -9.89
N ALA A 39 -4.18 -12.12 -9.56
CA ALA A 39 -5.46 -12.21 -10.27
C ALA A 39 -5.31 -11.83 -11.74
N LEU A 40 -4.53 -10.78 -12.03
CA LEU A 40 -4.25 -10.32 -13.38
C LEU A 40 -3.49 -11.37 -14.19
N GLY A 41 -2.44 -11.96 -13.62
CA GLY A 41 -1.69 -13.05 -14.24
C GLY A 41 -2.52 -14.31 -14.46
N HIS A 42 -3.40 -14.64 -13.53
CA HIS A 42 -4.34 -15.76 -13.66
C HIS A 42 -5.35 -15.55 -14.79
N HIS A 43 -5.99 -14.38 -14.87
CA HIS A 43 -7.05 -14.13 -15.86
C HIS A 43 -6.52 -13.82 -17.27
N PHE A 44 -5.35 -13.17 -17.38
CA PHE A 44 -4.76 -12.75 -18.65
C PHE A 44 -3.47 -13.50 -18.96
N TYR A 45 -3.40 -14.79 -18.60
CA TYR A 45 -2.18 -15.60 -18.71
C TYR A 45 -1.56 -15.62 -20.12
N HIS A 46 -2.38 -15.58 -21.18
CA HIS A 46 -1.93 -15.46 -22.58
C HIS A 46 -1.21 -14.13 -22.90
N HIS A 47 -1.66 -13.02 -22.31
CA HIS A 47 -1.17 -11.66 -22.59
C HIS A 47 -0.67 -10.96 -21.32
N THR A 48 -0.01 -11.72 -20.44
CA THR A 48 0.44 -11.27 -19.10
C THR A 48 1.31 -10.01 -19.19
N SER A 49 2.18 -9.91 -20.19
CA SER A 49 3.05 -8.74 -20.39
C SER A 49 2.25 -7.45 -20.61
N TYR A 50 1.21 -7.48 -21.46
CA TYR A 50 0.35 -6.33 -21.71
C TYR A 50 -0.44 -5.93 -20.46
N ALA A 51 -0.95 -6.92 -19.72
CA ALA A 51 -1.64 -6.69 -18.47
C ALA A 51 -0.72 -6.03 -17.42
N CYS A 52 0.48 -6.58 -17.24
CA CYS A 52 1.50 -6.02 -16.37
C CYS A 52 1.89 -4.59 -16.75
N LEU A 53 2.04 -4.28 -18.04
CA LEU A 53 2.35 -2.91 -18.49
C LEU A 53 1.26 -1.91 -18.08
N GLY A 54 -0.01 -2.27 -18.25
CA GLY A 54 -1.13 -1.46 -17.76
C GLY A 54 -1.08 -1.27 -16.25
N MET A 55 -0.90 -2.37 -15.51
CA MET A 55 -0.83 -2.32 -14.05
C MET A 55 0.35 -1.51 -13.53
N MET A 56 1.54 -1.62 -14.12
CA MET A 56 2.71 -0.83 -13.72
C MET A 56 2.48 0.67 -13.92
N LEU A 57 1.77 1.05 -14.98
CA LEU A 57 1.46 2.44 -15.26
C LEU A 57 0.59 3.04 -14.13
N THR A 58 -0.43 2.34 -13.68
CA THR A 58 -1.37 2.86 -12.67
C THR A 58 -0.98 2.53 -11.24
N ALA A 59 -0.45 1.34 -10.95
CA ALA A 59 -0.11 0.89 -9.61
C ALA A 59 1.31 1.25 -9.14
N VAL A 60 2.23 1.61 -10.06
CA VAL A 60 3.62 1.96 -9.69
C VAL A 60 3.96 3.39 -10.09
N LEU A 61 3.74 3.76 -11.36
CA LEU A 61 4.11 5.09 -11.82
C LEU A 61 3.25 6.18 -11.18
N THR A 62 1.92 6.01 -11.11
CA THR A 62 1.07 7.05 -10.49
C THR A 62 1.34 7.27 -9.00
N PRO A 63 1.48 6.23 -8.15
CA PRO A 63 1.78 6.45 -6.74
C PRO A 63 3.17 7.05 -6.54
N LEU A 64 4.15 6.68 -7.38
CA LEU A 64 5.46 7.31 -7.41
C LEU A 64 5.36 8.82 -7.72
N LEU A 65 4.56 9.20 -8.72
CA LEU A 65 4.26 10.61 -8.99
C LEU A 65 3.57 11.28 -7.79
N GLY A 66 2.67 10.58 -7.10
CA GLY A 66 2.04 11.04 -5.86
C GLY A 66 3.06 11.35 -4.76
N LEU A 67 4.03 10.46 -4.53
CA LEU A 67 5.13 10.67 -3.58
C LEU A 67 5.97 11.90 -3.94
N PHE A 68 6.34 12.06 -5.22
CA PHE A 68 7.06 13.24 -5.69
C PHE A 68 6.24 14.52 -5.53
N ALA A 69 4.95 14.50 -5.85
CA ALA A 69 4.07 15.66 -5.69
C ALA A 69 3.96 16.08 -4.22
N MET A 70 3.82 15.12 -3.31
CA MET A 70 3.81 15.39 -1.87
C MET A 70 5.15 15.93 -1.35
N MET A 71 6.27 15.41 -1.85
CA MET A 71 7.59 15.93 -1.53
C MET A 71 7.76 17.40 -1.96
N LEU A 72 7.15 17.82 -3.09
CA LEU A 72 7.13 19.23 -3.51
C LEU A 72 6.31 20.13 -2.58
N TYR A 73 5.38 19.54 -1.82
CA TYR A 73 4.55 20.20 -0.81
C TYR A 73 5.06 19.94 0.61
N SER A 74 6.30 19.45 0.75
CA SER A 74 6.92 19.13 2.04
C SER A 74 6.08 18.18 2.92
N GLY A 75 5.25 17.33 2.30
CA GLY A 75 4.39 16.38 3.02
C GLY A 75 3.10 17.00 3.58
N ASP A 76 2.81 18.28 3.34
CA ASP A 76 1.56 18.89 3.79
C ASP A 76 0.40 18.53 2.84
N TYR A 77 -0.34 17.49 3.21
CA TYR A 77 -1.50 17.02 2.46
C TYR A 77 -2.63 18.05 2.41
N ARG A 78 -2.76 18.95 3.42
CA ARG A 78 -3.79 20.00 3.39
C ARG A 78 -3.47 21.03 2.33
N SER A 79 -2.22 21.48 2.27
CA SER A 79 -1.76 22.39 1.22
C SER A 79 -1.89 21.77 -0.17
N PHE A 80 -1.54 20.49 -0.31
CA PHE A 80 -1.72 19.75 -1.57
C PHE A 80 -3.18 19.76 -2.04
N PHE A 81 -4.12 19.25 -1.25
CA PHE A 81 -5.53 19.17 -1.62
C PHE A 81 -6.22 20.55 -1.73
N SER A 82 -5.73 21.56 -0.99
CA SER A 82 -6.24 22.94 -1.13
C SER A 82 -6.02 23.54 -2.51
N SER A 83 -5.14 22.95 -3.33
CA SER A 83 -4.92 23.34 -4.74
C SER A 83 -6.18 23.19 -5.61
N ILE A 84 -7.15 22.37 -5.20
CA ILE A 84 -8.46 22.21 -5.86
C ILE A 84 -9.51 23.21 -5.30
N GLY A 85 -9.22 23.81 -4.14
CA GLY A 85 -10.10 24.67 -3.36
C GLY A 85 -10.19 24.19 -1.91
N ARG A 86 -10.44 25.11 -0.98
CA ARG A 86 -10.38 24.83 0.47
C ARG A 86 -11.42 23.81 0.94
N MET A 87 -12.69 24.01 0.59
CA MET A 87 -13.77 23.05 0.90
C MET A 87 -13.67 21.75 0.09
N PRO A 88 -13.59 21.78 -1.26
CA PRO A 88 -13.54 20.54 -2.05
C PRO A 88 -12.29 19.71 -1.74
N GLY A 89 -11.14 20.35 -1.52
CA GLY A 89 -9.93 19.67 -1.09
C GLY A 89 -10.07 18.97 0.26
N MET A 90 -10.76 19.59 1.22
CA MET A 90 -11.05 18.96 2.51
C MET A 90 -11.96 17.73 2.36
N ILE A 91 -13.01 17.83 1.54
CA ILE A 91 -13.94 16.71 1.29
C ILE A 91 -13.20 15.53 0.65
N VAL A 92 -12.41 15.78 -0.40
CA VAL A 92 -11.62 14.75 -1.09
C VAL A 92 -10.62 14.10 -0.14
N MET A 93 -9.89 14.90 0.64
CA MET A 93 -8.94 14.40 1.63
C MET A 93 -9.61 13.48 2.66
N VAL A 94 -10.74 13.90 3.24
CA VAL A 94 -11.51 13.09 4.20
C VAL A 94 -12.01 11.80 3.55
N ALA A 95 -12.56 11.89 2.33
CA ALA A 95 -13.04 10.72 1.60
C ALA A 95 -11.93 9.70 1.36
N ILE A 96 -10.76 10.15 0.89
CA ILE A 96 -9.61 9.27 0.66
C ILE A 96 -9.15 8.62 1.96
N LEU A 97 -9.05 9.39 3.04
CA LEU A 97 -8.66 8.87 4.36
C LEU A 97 -9.65 7.82 4.89
N CYS A 98 -10.95 8.06 4.73
CA CYS A 98 -12.00 7.09 5.06
C CYS A 98 -11.88 5.79 4.23
N ILE A 99 -11.53 5.92 2.95
CA ILE A 99 -11.36 4.81 2.01
C ILE A 99 -10.10 3.99 2.35
N ILE A 100 -8.96 4.61 2.66
CA ILE A 100 -7.73 3.89 3.02
C ILE A 100 -7.83 3.27 4.43
N GLY A 101 -8.42 4.00 5.38
CA GLY A 101 -8.56 3.54 6.76
C GLY A 101 -9.78 2.64 6.94
N PRO A 102 -10.88 3.16 7.54
CA PRO A 102 -11.96 2.36 8.09
C PRO A 102 -12.79 1.55 7.07
N PHE A 103 -12.98 2.04 5.85
CA PHE A 103 -13.98 1.48 4.94
C PHE A 103 -13.41 0.70 3.75
N GLY A 104 -12.09 0.71 3.54
CA GLY A 104 -11.49 0.03 2.39
C GLY A 104 -10.17 -0.64 2.68
N GLY A 105 -9.08 0.11 2.83
CA GLY A 105 -7.73 -0.45 2.93
C GLY A 105 -7.57 -1.40 4.12
N VAL A 106 -7.88 -0.96 5.34
CA VAL A 106 -7.78 -1.81 6.55
C VAL A 106 -8.67 -3.05 6.46
N PRO A 107 -10.00 -2.97 6.22
CA PRO A 107 -10.84 -4.16 6.14
C PRO A 107 -10.39 -5.14 5.03
N ARG A 108 -9.92 -4.63 3.90
CA ARG A 108 -9.39 -5.45 2.81
C ARG A 108 -8.12 -6.20 3.22
N THR A 109 -7.22 -5.58 3.97
CA THR A 109 -6.01 -6.25 4.47
C THR A 109 -6.32 -7.41 5.42
N ILE A 110 -7.34 -7.24 6.27
CA ILE A 110 -7.82 -8.29 7.17
C ILE A 110 -8.38 -9.46 6.36
N ALA A 111 -9.27 -9.18 5.40
CA ALA A 111 -9.92 -10.21 4.59
C ALA A 111 -8.92 -11.02 3.74
N VAL A 112 -7.94 -10.37 3.09
CA VAL A 112 -6.91 -11.09 2.30
C VAL A 112 -6.01 -11.94 3.17
N SER A 113 -5.66 -11.45 4.37
CA SER A 113 -4.86 -12.24 5.32
C SER A 113 -5.57 -13.55 5.67
N TYR A 114 -6.88 -13.45 5.93
CA TYR A 114 -7.72 -14.61 6.19
C TYR A 114 -7.79 -15.55 4.97
N ASP A 115 -8.13 -15.04 3.79
CA ASP A 115 -8.27 -15.84 2.56
C ASP A 115 -6.98 -16.56 2.18
N THR A 116 -5.84 -15.88 2.35
CA THR A 116 -4.52 -16.47 2.08
C THR A 116 -4.22 -17.61 3.05
N LEU A 117 -4.49 -17.43 4.35
CA LEU A 117 -4.29 -18.47 5.36
C LEU A 117 -5.27 -19.66 5.19
N ALA A 118 -6.52 -19.37 4.84
CA ALA A 118 -7.57 -20.36 4.59
C ALA A 118 -7.29 -21.24 3.37
N SER A 119 -6.49 -20.76 2.43
CA SER A 119 -6.13 -21.47 1.19
C SER A 119 -4.78 -22.20 1.26
N LEU A 120 -4.14 -22.26 2.43
CA LEU A 120 -2.92 -23.02 2.64
C LEU A 120 -3.20 -24.53 2.76
N GLY A 121 -2.38 -25.33 2.08
CA GLY A 121 -2.45 -26.80 2.14
C GLY A 121 -3.69 -27.41 1.45
N ASN A 122 -3.78 -28.75 1.49
CA ASN A 122 -4.90 -29.52 0.92
C ASN A 122 -5.99 -29.87 1.93
N THR A 123 -5.73 -29.66 3.22
CA THR A 123 -6.71 -29.86 4.27
C THR A 123 -7.45 -28.54 4.47
N GLN A 124 -8.76 -28.53 4.22
CA GLN A 124 -9.64 -27.51 4.80
C GLN A 124 -9.25 -27.38 6.26
N SER A 125 -8.64 -26.25 6.60
CA SER A 125 -7.98 -26.04 7.87
C SER A 125 -9.05 -25.93 8.95
N THR A 126 -9.42 -27.07 9.52
CA THR A 126 -10.30 -27.24 10.69
C THR A 126 -9.81 -26.43 11.91
N LEU A 127 -8.63 -25.83 11.84
CA LEU A 127 -8.00 -24.98 12.86
C LEU A 127 -8.17 -23.47 12.61
N LEU A 128 -8.63 -23.02 11.44
CA LEU A 128 -8.78 -21.59 11.18
C LEU A 128 -10.11 -21.08 11.75
N PRO A 129 -10.08 -20.08 12.66
CA PRO A 129 -11.30 -19.54 13.25
C PRO A 129 -12.14 -18.84 12.18
N SER A 130 -13.43 -18.65 12.44
CA SER A 130 -14.34 -17.95 11.51
C SER A 130 -13.83 -16.53 11.21
N LEU A 131 -14.13 -16.02 10.01
CA LEU A 131 -13.70 -14.69 9.55
C LEU A 131 -13.98 -13.55 10.56
N PRO A 132 -15.13 -13.50 11.27
CA PRO A 132 -15.35 -12.50 12.31
C PRO A 132 -14.34 -12.62 13.47
N TRP A 133 -14.06 -13.83 13.93
CA TRP A 133 -13.13 -14.02 15.04
C TRP A 133 -11.69 -13.68 14.64
N PHE A 134 -11.29 -14.07 13.43
CA PHE A 134 -10.00 -13.67 12.85
C PHE A 134 -9.88 -12.14 12.75
N SER A 135 -10.94 -11.48 12.25
CA SER A 135 -10.98 -10.02 12.11
C SER A 135 -10.83 -9.31 13.46
N LEU A 136 -11.50 -9.82 14.50
CA LEU A 136 -11.40 -9.27 15.85
C LEU A 136 -9.97 -9.37 16.39
N VAL A 137 -9.35 -10.54 16.29
CA VAL A 137 -7.97 -10.75 16.72
C VAL A 137 -7.00 -9.85 15.95
N PHE A 138 -7.18 -9.73 14.63
CA PHE A 138 -6.37 -8.86 13.79
C PHE A 138 -6.50 -7.39 14.22
N CYS A 139 -7.72 -6.88 14.42
CA CYS A 139 -7.95 -5.52 14.91
C CYS A 139 -7.32 -5.28 16.28
N VAL A 140 -7.40 -6.23 17.21
CA VAL A 140 -6.74 -6.13 18.53
C VAL A 140 -5.22 -6.04 18.37
N LEU A 141 -4.62 -6.85 17.49
CA LEU A 141 -3.19 -6.77 17.20
C LEU A 141 -2.82 -5.39 16.63
N VAL A 142 -3.58 -4.88 15.65
CA VAL A 142 -3.36 -3.54 15.10
C VAL A 142 -3.43 -2.48 16.20
N TYR A 143 -4.44 -2.53 17.08
CA TYR A 143 -4.57 -1.60 18.20
C TYR A 143 -3.32 -1.60 19.11
N LEU A 144 -2.88 -2.79 19.54
CA LEU A 144 -1.72 -2.94 20.42
C LEU A 144 -0.44 -2.37 19.80
N PHE A 145 -0.24 -2.58 18.50
CA PHE A 145 0.93 -2.08 17.78
C PHE A 145 0.86 -0.57 17.55
N VAL A 146 -0.28 -0.04 17.08
CA VAL A 146 -0.44 1.40 16.78
C VAL A 146 -0.31 2.24 18.05
N CYS A 147 -0.77 1.77 19.21
CA CYS A 147 -0.57 2.46 20.49
C CYS A 147 0.91 2.61 20.89
N LYS A 148 1.82 1.78 20.34
CA LYS A 148 3.28 1.84 20.58
C LYS A 148 4.04 2.52 19.42
N LEU A 149 3.41 3.53 18.82
CA LEU A 149 3.75 4.17 17.52
C LEU A 149 5.24 4.49 17.29
N SER A 150 5.99 4.95 18.29
CA SER A 150 7.36 5.46 18.08
C SER A 150 8.42 4.41 17.74
N LYS A 151 8.19 3.13 18.10
CA LYS A 151 9.12 2.03 17.75
C LYS A 151 8.67 1.26 16.52
N LEU A 152 7.42 1.44 16.10
CA LEU A 152 6.75 0.58 15.14
C LEU A 152 7.36 0.71 13.74
N ILE A 153 7.43 1.93 13.19
CA ILE A 153 8.00 2.19 11.86
C ILE A 153 9.44 1.67 11.73
N GLN A 154 10.24 1.79 12.80
CA GLN A 154 11.63 1.35 12.82
C GLN A 154 11.76 -0.19 12.80
N TRP A 155 10.89 -0.91 13.50
CA TRP A 155 10.86 -2.38 13.47
C TRP A 155 10.31 -2.93 12.16
N LEU A 156 9.28 -2.28 11.60
CA LEU A 156 8.63 -2.63 10.35
C LEU A 156 9.56 -2.55 9.13
N GLY A 157 10.32 -1.46 8.99
CA GLY A 157 11.28 -1.30 7.89
C GLY A 157 12.57 -2.11 8.07
N SER A 158 13.01 -2.38 9.30
CA SER A 158 14.31 -3.01 9.56
C SER A 158 14.25 -4.54 9.55
N VAL A 159 13.22 -5.14 10.15
CA VAL A 159 13.14 -6.61 10.33
C VAL A 159 12.10 -7.23 9.41
N PHE A 160 10.89 -6.67 9.35
CA PHE A 160 9.79 -7.28 8.58
C PHE A 160 10.01 -7.17 7.07
N PHE A 161 10.47 -6.02 6.60
CA PHE A 161 10.77 -5.79 5.18
C PHE A 161 11.75 -6.82 4.55
N PRO A 162 12.97 -7.06 5.09
CA PRO A 162 13.90 -7.99 4.45
C PRO A 162 13.40 -9.44 4.49
N VAL A 163 12.77 -9.86 5.60
CA VAL A 163 12.18 -11.20 5.71
C VAL A 163 11.04 -11.40 4.71
N MET A 164 10.18 -10.39 4.57
CA MET A 164 9.08 -10.40 3.62
C MET A 164 9.62 -10.48 2.19
N LEU A 165 10.54 -9.59 1.81
CA LEU A 165 11.11 -9.56 0.47
C LEU A 165 11.83 -10.87 0.12
N ALA A 166 12.60 -11.44 1.05
CA ALA A 166 13.29 -12.73 0.84
C ALA A 166 12.29 -13.88 0.63
N THR A 167 11.24 -13.95 1.43
CA THR A 167 10.21 -15.00 1.32
C THR A 167 9.46 -14.90 0.00
N LEU A 168 9.12 -13.69 -0.44
CA LEU A 168 8.43 -13.45 -1.69
C LEU A 168 9.31 -13.73 -2.91
N ALA A 169 10.57 -13.27 -2.87
CA ALA A 169 11.54 -13.59 -3.91
C ALA A 169 11.72 -15.10 -4.05
N TRP A 170 11.81 -15.82 -2.92
CA TRP A 170 11.90 -17.27 -2.92
C TRP A 170 10.68 -17.93 -3.56
N LEU A 171 9.47 -17.47 -3.21
CA LEU A 171 8.22 -17.93 -3.81
C LEU A 171 8.19 -17.70 -5.32
N ILE A 172 8.53 -16.48 -5.77
CA ILE A 172 8.54 -16.12 -7.19
C ILE A 172 9.53 -17.00 -7.96
N ILE A 173 10.76 -17.12 -7.47
CA ILE A 173 11.81 -17.92 -8.13
C ILE A 173 11.37 -19.38 -8.25
N LYS A 174 10.87 -19.97 -7.15
CA LYS A 174 10.41 -21.36 -7.16
C LYS A 174 9.17 -21.57 -8.03
N GLY A 175 8.20 -20.67 -7.98
CA GLY A 175 7.00 -20.71 -8.82
C GLY A 175 7.30 -20.64 -10.31
N LEU A 176 8.30 -19.85 -10.70
CA LEU A 176 8.75 -19.80 -12.10
C LEU A 176 9.56 -21.05 -12.51
N SER A 177 10.19 -21.74 -11.56
CA SER A 177 11.06 -22.89 -11.83
C SER A 177 10.33 -24.24 -11.90
N ILE A 178 9.20 -24.38 -11.20
CA ILE A 178 8.40 -25.62 -11.16
C ILE A 178 7.66 -25.84 -12.49
N PRO A 179 7.33 -27.09 -12.88
CA PRO A 179 6.53 -27.37 -14.07
C PRO A 179 5.25 -26.53 -14.13
N SER A 180 4.99 -25.95 -15.30
CA SER A 180 3.79 -25.14 -15.53
C SER A 180 2.53 -25.98 -15.46
N HIS A 181 1.51 -25.46 -14.79
CA HIS A 181 0.16 -26.02 -14.83
C HIS A 181 -0.65 -25.17 -15.80
N ALA A 182 -0.33 -25.31 -17.09
CA ALA A 182 -0.99 -24.54 -18.14
C ALA A 182 -2.45 -24.98 -18.25
N PRO A 183 -3.41 -24.05 -18.40
CA PRO A 183 -4.79 -24.41 -18.72
C PRO A 183 -4.84 -25.17 -20.05
N SER A 184 -5.85 -26.03 -20.22
CA SER A 184 -6.11 -26.68 -21.51
C SER A 184 -6.25 -25.63 -22.60
N LEU A 185 -5.75 -25.93 -23.80
CA LEU A 185 -5.62 -25.03 -24.96
C LEU A 185 -6.96 -24.56 -25.58
N GLU A 186 -8.00 -24.35 -24.78
CA GLU A 186 -9.32 -23.94 -25.25
C GLU A 186 -9.51 -22.43 -25.05
N ASN A 187 -9.19 -21.72 -26.13
CA ASN A 187 -9.52 -20.32 -26.44
C ASN A 187 -8.73 -19.24 -25.69
N GLU A 188 -8.03 -18.36 -26.44
CA GLU A 188 -7.62 -17.05 -25.92
C GLU A 188 -8.88 -16.19 -25.74
N PRO A 189 -9.38 -15.96 -24.50
CA PRO A 189 -10.67 -15.29 -24.33
C PRO A 189 -10.54 -13.77 -24.50
N PHE A 190 -9.32 -13.24 -24.39
CA PHE A 190 -9.06 -11.81 -24.26
C PHE A 190 -7.99 -11.33 -25.25
N SER A 191 -8.27 -10.19 -25.88
CA SER A 191 -7.31 -9.47 -26.72
C SER A 191 -6.22 -8.79 -25.88
N LYS A 192 -5.05 -8.54 -26.48
CA LYS A 192 -3.95 -7.73 -25.91
C LYS A 192 -4.43 -6.38 -25.37
N GLN A 193 -5.36 -5.73 -26.07
CA GLN A 193 -5.90 -4.44 -25.65
C GLN A 193 -6.77 -4.57 -24.39
N GLN A 194 -7.59 -5.63 -24.29
CA GLN A 194 -8.39 -5.91 -23.11
C GLN A 194 -7.50 -6.22 -21.90
N ALA A 195 -6.43 -7.00 -22.10
CA ALA A 195 -5.45 -7.27 -21.06
C ALA A 195 -4.79 -5.98 -20.53
N PHE A 196 -4.37 -5.08 -21.43
CA PHE A 196 -3.80 -3.79 -21.05
C PHE A 196 -4.77 -2.92 -20.24
N VAL A 197 -6.02 -2.77 -20.69
CA VAL A 197 -7.04 -1.98 -19.99
C VAL A 197 -7.42 -2.59 -18.64
N ALA A 198 -7.50 -3.92 -18.55
CA ALA A 198 -7.70 -4.61 -17.29
C ALA A 198 -6.55 -4.35 -16.31
N GLY A 199 -5.31 -4.36 -16.79
CA GLY A 199 -4.13 -3.99 -16.01
C GLY A 199 -4.23 -2.58 -15.43
N LEU A 200 -4.63 -1.58 -16.24
CA LEU A 200 -4.83 -0.21 -15.77
C LEU A 200 -5.84 -0.16 -14.62
N THR A 201 -6.96 -0.87 -14.78
CA THR A 201 -8.07 -0.89 -13.82
C THR A 201 -7.68 -1.60 -12.53
N GLU A 202 -6.98 -2.72 -12.62
CA GLU A 202 -6.49 -3.44 -11.43
C GLU A 202 -5.44 -2.63 -10.66
N GLY A 203 -4.68 -1.75 -11.33
CA GLY A 203 -3.81 -0.82 -10.62
C GLY A 203 -4.55 0.27 -9.83
N PHE A 204 -5.80 0.61 -10.17
CA PHE A 204 -6.62 1.47 -9.30
C PHE A 204 -7.04 0.73 -8.03
N ASN A 205 -7.29 -0.57 -8.15
CA ASN A 205 -7.65 -1.40 -7.01
C ASN A 205 -6.56 -1.50 -5.95
N THR A 206 -5.28 -1.25 -6.25
CA THR A 206 -4.21 -1.31 -5.24
C THR A 206 -4.34 -0.24 -4.17
N MET A 207 -5.02 0.89 -4.44
CA MET A 207 -5.17 2.02 -3.52
C MET A 207 -3.85 2.76 -3.21
N ASP A 208 -2.77 2.42 -3.91
CA ASP A 208 -1.43 2.94 -3.64
C ASP A 208 -1.33 4.44 -3.87
N LEU A 209 -1.94 4.98 -4.94
CA LEU A 209 -1.91 6.43 -5.21
C LEU A 209 -2.56 7.22 -4.07
N LEU A 210 -3.68 6.71 -3.57
CA LEU A 210 -4.38 7.29 -2.43
C LEU A 210 -3.48 7.30 -1.19
N ALA A 211 -2.84 6.16 -0.91
CA ALA A 211 -1.94 6.00 0.22
C ALA A 211 -0.68 6.87 0.10
N ALA A 212 -0.13 7.05 -1.11
CA ALA A 212 1.05 7.85 -1.37
C ALA A 212 0.94 9.28 -0.85
N PHE A 213 -0.24 9.89 -0.95
CA PHE A 213 -0.47 11.25 -0.47
C PHE A 213 -0.23 11.41 1.04
N PHE A 214 -0.43 10.35 1.83
CA PHE A 214 -0.32 10.39 3.28
C PHE A 214 0.92 9.65 3.81
N PHE A 215 1.33 8.56 3.16
CA PHE A 215 2.54 7.82 3.50
C PHE A 215 3.79 8.67 3.32
N CYS A 216 3.82 9.52 2.28
CA CYS A 216 4.91 10.49 2.09
C CYS A 216 5.04 11.43 3.30
N SER A 217 3.92 11.92 3.85
CA SER A 217 3.92 12.80 5.02
C SER A 217 4.53 12.13 6.25
N ILE A 218 4.23 10.86 6.52
CA ILE A 218 4.84 10.12 7.63
C ILE A 218 6.35 10.03 7.45
N VAL A 219 6.80 9.61 6.27
CA VAL A 219 8.23 9.42 5.99
C VAL A 219 8.98 10.74 6.13
N LEU A 220 8.41 11.82 5.62
CA LEU A 220 8.99 13.17 5.73
C LEU A 220 9.09 13.64 7.18
N VAL A 221 8.04 13.45 7.97
CA VAL A 221 8.06 13.81 9.41
C VAL A 221 9.09 12.97 10.16
N SER A 222 9.20 11.67 9.86
CA SER A 222 10.22 10.81 10.48
C SER A 222 11.62 11.32 10.15
N ILE A 223 11.92 11.60 8.88
CA ILE A 223 13.22 12.14 8.46
C ILE A 223 13.52 13.47 9.17
N GLN A 224 12.56 14.39 9.24
CA GLN A 224 12.71 15.68 9.92
C GLN A 224 13.02 15.51 11.41
N GLN A 225 12.32 14.61 12.10
CA GLN A 225 12.58 14.31 13.52
C GLN A 225 13.99 13.75 13.74
N PHE A 226 14.50 12.94 12.82
CA PHE A 226 15.87 12.41 12.89
C PHE A 226 16.95 13.47 12.61
N VAL A 227 16.73 14.35 11.64
CA VAL A 227 17.66 15.47 11.35
C VAL A 227 17.77 16.37 12.58
N VAL A 228 16.65 16.72 13.20
CA VAL A 228 16.63 17.53 14.44
C VAL A 228 17.35 16.81 15.59
N GLN A 229 17.20 15.48 15.73
CA GLN A 229 17.93 14.71 16.73
C GLN A 229 19.45 14.64 16.48
N GLN A 230 19.91 14.69 15.23
CA GLN A 230 21.35 14.78 14.91
C GLN A 230 21.93 16.18 15.16
N ASP A 231 21.13 17.24 14.99
CA ASP A 231 21.53 18.63 15.22
C ASP A 231 21.50 19.07 16.70
N HIS A 232 21.02 18.23 17.61
CA HIS A 232 21.10 18.46 19.06
C HIS A 232 22.52 18.25 19.64
N LYS A 233 23.49 19.02 19.10
CA LYS A 233 24.58 19.65 19.87
C LYS A 233 24.27 21.11 20.24
N SER A 234 23.09 21.62 19.91
CA SER A 234 22.66 22.97 20.31
C SER A 234 21.30 22.94 21.00
N SER A 235 21.29 23.45 22.23
CA SER A 235 20.11 23.62 23.09
C SER A 235 19.24 24.75 22.58
N GLU A 236 18.21 24.45 21.81
CA GLU A 236 17.00 25.27 21.72
C GLU A 236 15.88 24.40 21.14
N GLU A 237 14.88 24.07 21.97
CA GLU A 237 13.65 23.41 21.50
C GLU A 237 12.85 24.41 20.65
N LYS A 238 13.12 24.43 19.34
CA LYS A 238 12.23 25.12 18.38
C LYS A 238 11.08 24.18 17.99
N PRO A 239 9.83 24.69 17.94
CA PRO A 239 8.69 23.90 17.53
C PRO A 239 8.87 23.36 16.10
N LEU A 240 8.21 22.23 15.81
CA LEU A 240 8.16 21.54 14.51
C LEU A 240 7.57 22.45 13.41
N GLU A 241 8.34 23.42 12.94
CA GLU A 241 8.09 24.09 11.67
C GLU A 241 8.65 23.22 10.55
N PHE A 242 7.83 22.96 9.53
CA PHE A 242 8.18 22.24 8.30
C PHE A 242 9.21 23.04 7.50
N HIS A 243 10.44 23.14 8.00
CA HIS A 243 11.53 23.91 7.40
C HIS A 243 12.30 23.08 6.35
N HIS A 244 12.98 23.81 5.47
CA HIS A 244 13.63 23.36 4.23
C HIS A 244 14.48 22.09 4.36
N ILE A 245 13.97 20.98 3.81
CA ILE A 245 14.76 19.78 3.51
C ILE A 245 15.86 20.16 2.51
N GLY A 246 17.12 19.86 2.86
CA GLY A 246 18.28 20.18 2.03
C GLY A 246 18.24 19.47 0.67
N LYS A 247 18.94 20.01 -0.35
CA LYS A 247 18.99 19.38 -1.70
C LYS A 247 19.46 17.92 -1.63
N ALA A 248 20.42 17.61 -0.75
CA ALA A 248 20.95 16.27 -0.57
C ALA A 248 19.92 15.27 0.01
N GLU A 249 19.08 15.72 0.95
CA GLU A 249 18.03 14.91 1.56
C GLU A 249 16.89 14.66 0.58
N LYS A 250 16.50 15.67 -0.21
CA LYS A 250 15.52 15.48 -1.30
C LYS A 250 16.00 14.47 -2.34
N TYR A 251 17.30 14.48 -2.66
CA TYR A 251 17.88 13.50 -3.57
C TYR A 251 17.83 12.09 -2.98
N LYS A 252 18.26 11.90 -1.72
CA LYS A 252 18.19 10.60 -1.03
C LYS A 252 16.76 10.08 -0.96
N LEU A 253 15.79 10.95 -0.67
CA LEU A 253 14.38 10.61 -0.61
C LEU A 253 13.83 10.21 -1.99
N GLY A 254 14.17 10.97 -3.04
CA GLY A 254 13.80 10.63 -4.42
C GLY A 254 14.38 9.28 -4.86
N MET A 255 15.64 8.97 -4.52
CA MET A 255 16.23 7.65 -4.76
C MET A 255 15.52 6.54 -3.99
N SER A 256 15.06 6.83 -2.77
CA SER A 256 14.29 5.89 -1.94
C SER A 256 12.92 5.58 -2.56
N PHE A 257 12.26 6.58 -3.14
CA PHE A 257 11.00 6.40 -3.87
C PHE A 257 11.19 5.51 -5.11
N LEU A 258 12.26 5.75 -5.88
CA LEU A 258 12.60 4.93 -7.05
C LEU A 258 12.92 3.48 -6.66
N LEU A 259 13.67 3.28 -5.57
CA LEU A 259 13.95 1.94 -5.05
C LEU A 259 12.66 1.20 -4.67
N ALA A 260 11.75 1.84 -3.93
CA ALA A 260 10.47 1.24 -3.55
C ALA A 260 9.64 0.87 -4.79
N ALA A 261 9.56 1.76 -5.78
CA ALA A 261 8.85 1.52 -7.04
C ALA A 261 9.46 0.37 -7.85
N ALA A 262 10.80 0.25 -7.88
CA ALA A 262 11.50 -0.83 -8.56
C ALA A 262 11.25 -2.18 -7.88
N LEU A 263 11.29 -2.24 -6.55
CA LEU A 263 10.98 -3.45 -5.79
C LEU A 263 9.52 -3.88 -6.00
N LEU A 264 8.58 -2.93 -5.94
CA LEU A 264 7.16 -3.21 -6.16
C LEU A 264 6.89 -3.72 -7.58
N SER A 265 7.52 -3.10 -8.58
CA SER A 265 7.49 -3.54 -9.98
C SER A 265 7.96 -4.98 -10.16
N LEU A 266 9.09 -5.32 -9.54
CA LEU A 266 9.67 -6.65 -9.63
C LEU A 266 8.75 -7.71 -9.02
N VAL A 267 8.16 -7.41 -7.85
CA VAL A 267 7.20 -8.32 -7.21
C VAL A 267 5.94 -8.49 -8.04
N TYR A 268 5.39 -7.41 -8.61
CA TYR A 268 4.19 -7.49 -9.48
C TYR A 268 4.43 -8.35 -10.71
N LEU A 269 5.56 -8.13 -11.41
CA LEU A 269 5.93 -8.95 -12.56
C LEU A 269 6.08 -10.42 -12.13
N GLY A 270 6.82 -10.67 -11.05
CA GLY A 270 7.03 -12.01 -10.53
C GLY A 270 5.74 -12.73 -10.19
N PHE A 271 4.82 -12.07 -9.49
CA PHE A 271 3.50 -12.61 -9.15
C PHE A 271 2.63 -12.85 -10.37
N ALA A 272 2.52 -11.88 -11.29
CA ALA A 272 1.71 -12.04 -12.48
C ALA A 272 2.20 -13.21 -13.35
N TYR A 273 3.51 -13.32 -13.60
CA TYR A 273 4.05 -14.45 -14.36
C TYR A 273 3.93 -15.78 -13.63
N CYS A 274 4.08 -15.79 -12.29
CA CYS A 274 3.88 -16.99 -11.49
C CYS A 274 2.42 -17.46 -11.57
N ALA A 275 1.45 -16.58 -11.39
CA ALA A 275 0.03 -16.91 -11.51
C ALA A 275 -0.35 -17.36 -12.93
N ALA A 276 0.19 -16.71 -13.97
CA ALA A 276 -0.02 -17.11 -15.36
C ALA A 276 0.47 -18.53 -15.64
N ARG A 277 1.66 -18.90 -15.11
CA ARG A 277 2.25 -20.24 -15.28
C ARG A 277 1.44 -21.35 -14.60
N HIS A 278 0.69 -21.01 -13.54
CA HIS A 278 -0.15 -21.93 -12.79
C HIS A 278 -1.65 -21.72 -13.01
N ALA A 279 -2.04 -20.97 -14.06
CA ALA A 279 -3.42 -20.57 -14.26
C ALA A 279 -4.40 -21.74 -14.36
N GLY A 280 -3.97 -22.89 -14.92
CA GLY A 280 -4.80 -24.10 -15.01
C GLY A 280 -5.10 -24.75 -13.66
N ALA A 281 -4.26 -24.56 -12.64
CA ALA A 281 -4.49 -25.03 -11.28
C ALA A 281 -5.29 -24.05 -10.41
N LEU A 282 -5.62 -22.87 -10.95
CA LEU A 282 -6.26 -21.76 -10.23
C LEU A 282 -7.72 -21.57 -10.64
N VAL A 283 -8.30 -22.50 -11.39
CA VAL A 283 -9.70 -22.44 -11.84
C VAL A 283 -10.63 -22.44 -10.63
N ASN A 284 -11.60 -21.51 -10.62
CA ASN A 284 -12.58 -21.31 -9.54
C ASN A 284 -12.00 -20.90 -8.17
N ILE A 285 -10.76 -20.40 -8.14
CA ILE A 285 -10.16 -19.84 -6.92
C ILE A 285 -10.47 -18.34 -6.81
N GLN A 286 -10.92 -17.90 -5.63
CA GLN A 286 -11.17 -16.48 -5.35
C GLN A 286 -9.87 -15.69 -5.33
N ARG A 287 -9.90 -14.40 -5.66
CA ARG A 287 -8.68 -13.59 -5.85
C ARG A 287 -7.79 -13.57 -4.59
N GLY A 288 -8.41 -13.45 -3.42
CA GLY A 288 -7.72 -13.46 -2.11
C GLY A 288 -7.04 -14.79 -1.77
N GLN A 289 -7.40 -15.89 -2.43
CA GLN A 289 -6.92 -17.25 -2.17
C GLN A 289 -5.82 -17.70 -3.14
N ILE A 290 -5.61 -16.96 -4.24
CA ILE A 290 -4.67 -17.35 -5.31
C ILE A 290 -3.26 -17.56 -4.75
N LEU A 291 -2.76 -16.65 -3.90
CA LEU A 291 -1.42 -16.78 -3.34
C LEU A 291 -1.27 -18.01 -2.45
N GLY A 292 -2.26 -18.29 -1.60
CA GLY A 292 -2.22 -19.46 -0.72
C GLY A 292 -2.21 -20.76 -1.51
N ARG A 293 -3.01 -20.84 -2.60
CA ARG A 293 -3.00 -21.98 -3.52
C ARG A 293 -1.68 -22.14 -4.27
N ILE A 294 -1.12 -21.06 -4.82
CA ILE A 294 0.19 -21.09 -5.47
C ILE A 294 1.26 -21.55 -4.48
N SER A 295 1.26 -21.02 -3.25
CA SER A 295 2.20 -21.43 -2.21
C SER A 295 2.05 -22.91 -1.85
N ALA A 296 0.81 -23.41 -1.76
CA ALA A 296 0.54 -24.83 -1.52
C ALA A 296 1.09 -25.74 -2.65
N ILE A 297 0.96 -25.31 -3.92
CA ILE A 297 1.52 -26.04 -5.07
C ILE A 297 3.05 -26.06 -5.02
N ILE A 298 3.68 -24.92 -4.68
CA ILE A 298 5.14 -24.76 -4.72
C ILE A 298 5.83 -25.44 -3.53
N PHE A 299 5.29 -25.23 -2.33
CA PHE A 299 5.96 -25.54 -1.07
C PHE A 299 5.29 -26.66 -0.27
N GLY A 300 4.09 -27.08 -0.65
CA GLY A 300 3.33 -28.09 0.09
C GLY A 300 3.20 -27.73 1.58
N PRO A 301 3.69 -28.56 2.51
CA PRO A 301 3.66 -28.27 3.96
C PRO A 301 4.34 -26.96 4.36
N ASN A 302 5.37 -26.51 3.61
CA ASN A 302 6.11 -25.28 3.91
C ASN A 302 5.37 -24.00 3.48
N SER A 303 4.19 -24.12 2.87
CA SER A 303 3.35 -22.99 2.44
C SER A 303 2.93 -22.07 3.60
N PHE A 304 2.93 -22.59 4.83
CA PHE A 304 2.62 -21.81 6.04
C PHE A 304 3.54 -20.59 6.22
N LEU A 305 4.80 -20.69 5.81
CA LEU A 305 5.74 -19.57 5.88
C LEU A 305 5.29 -18.39 5.00
N THR A 306 4.77 -18.68 3.80
CA THR A 306 4.20 -17.65 2.92
C THR A 306 2.97 -17.00 3.56
N GLY A 307 2.09 -17.79 4.17
CA GLY A 307 0.91 -17.27 4.85
C GLY A 307 1.26 -16.31 6.00
N ILE A 308 2.22 -16.67 6.84
CA ILE A 308 2.74 -15.79 7.91
C ILE A 308 3.31 -14.51 7.30
N CYS A 309 4.11 -14.62 6.23
CA CYS A 309 4.70 -13.47 5.56
C CYS A 309 3.63 -12.48 5.06
N VAL A 310 2.57 -12.98 4.42
CA VAL A 310 1.46 -12.16 3.92
C VAL A 310 0.64 -11.55 5.06
N PHE A 311 0.41 -12.31 6.13
CA PHE A 311 -0.22 -11.80 7.35
C PHE A 311 0.56 -10.63 7.93
N LEU A 312 1.88 -10.75 8.04
CA LEU A 312 2.75 -9.68 8.53
C LEU A 312 2.77 -8.47 7.60
N ALA A 313 2.76 -8.68 6.28
CA ALA A 313 2.64 -7.62 5.28
C ALA A 313 1.32 -6.84 5.45
N CYS A 314 0.20 -7.56 5.54
CA CYS A 314 -1.11 -6.94 5.74
C CYS A 314 -1.23 -6.22 7.08
N LEU A 315 -0.65 -6.79 8.16
CA LEU A 315 -0.62 -6.16 9.48
C LEU A 315 0.15 -4.84 9.44
N THR A 316 1.29 -4.81 8.75
CA THR A 316 2.12 -3.63 8.52
C THR A 316 1.33 -2.50 7.85
N THR A 317 0.66 -2.81 6.74
CA THR A 317 -0.15 -1.84 6.00
C THR A 317 -1.34 -1.36 6.83
N ALA A 318 -2.03 -2.27 7.52
CA ALA A 318 -3.17 -1.94 8.38
C ALA A 318 -2.77 -0.99 9.52
N ILE A 319 -1.61 -1.23 10.14
CA ILE A 319 -1.03 -0.36 11.16
C ILE A 319 -0.77 1.04 10.60
N ALA A 320 -0.14 1.15 9.44
CA ALA A 320 0.17 2.44 8.83
C ALA A 320 -1.10 3.21 8.47
N ALA A 321 -2.06 2.57 7.80
CA ALA A 321 -3.34 3.18 7.43
C ALA A 321 -4.16 3.62 8.65
N THR A 322 -4.24 2.76 9.68
CA THR A 322 -4.95 3.08 10.93
C THR A 322 -4.29 4.24 11.65
N GLY A 323 -2.96 4.27 11.74
CA GLY A 323 -2.22 5.35 12.38
C GLY A 323 -2.49 6.71 11.74
N ILE A 324 -2.49 6.79 10.40
CA ILE A 324 -2.78 8.04 9.67
C ILE A 324 -4.19 8.52 9.91
N PHE A 325 -5.16 7.62 9.81
CA PHE A 325 -6.55 8.00 9.96
C PHE A 325 -6.86 8.42 11.41
N ALA A 326 -6.31 7.70 12.40
CA ALA A 326 -6.41 8.06 13.80
C ALA A 326 -5.75 9.42 14.09
N ASP A 327 -4.57 9.67 13.51
CA ASP A 327 -3.88 10.96 13.59
C ASP A 327 -4.75 12.09 13.02
N PHE A 328 -5.31 11.87 11.84
CA PHE A 328 -6.19 12.82 11.18
C PHE A 328 -7.43 13.13 12.04
N ILE A 329 -8.10 12.13 12.58
CA ILE A 329 -9.27 12.36 13.43
C ILE A 329 -8.87 13.13 14.69
N ALA A 330 -7.80 12.71 15.39
CA ALA A 330 -7.38 13.33 16.63
C ALA A 330 -6.99 14.80 16.42
N ARG A 331 -6.15 15.09 15.41
CA ARG A 331 -5.61 16.45 15.20
C ARG A 331 -6.55 17.35 14.41
N VAL A 332 -7.22 16.82 13.38
CA VAL A 332 -7.98 17.62 12.41
C VAL A 332 -9.45 17.72 12.79
N VAL A 333 -10.10 16.57 13.00
CA VAL A 333 -11.56 16.51 13.20
C VAL A 333 -11.92 16.90 14.63
N SER A 334 -11.19 16.37 15.62
CA SER A 334 -11.47 16.61 17.04
C SER A 334 -10.81 17.88 17.60
N SER A 335 -9.98 18.57 16.81
CA SER A 335 -9.16 19.70 17.27
C SER A 335 -8.38 19.36 18.56
N GLN A 336 -7.74 18.18 18.61
CA GLN A 336 -6.97 17.66 19.75
C GLN A 336 -7.78 17.29 21.01
N LYS A 337 -9.13 17.28 20.95
CA LYS A 337 -9.96 16.92 22.11
C LYS A 337 -10.06 15.42 22.37
N MET A 338 -9.77 14.58 21.36
CA MET A 338 -9.86 13.13 21.46
C MET A 338 -8.47 12.51 21.62
N SER A 339 -8.36 11.60 22.61
CA SER A 339 -7.17 10.77 22.79
C SER A 339 -6.85 9.97 21.52
N TYR A 340 -5.56 9.86 21.19
CA TYR A 340 -5.08 9.04 20.08
C TYR A 340 -5.58 7.59 20.17
N SER A 341 -5.64 7.02 21.38
CA SER A 341 -6.18 5.68 21.61
C SER A 341 -7.63 5.54 21.16
N ASN A 342 -8.46 6.55 21.46
CA ASN A 342 -9.87 6.55 21.08
C ASN A 342 -10.02 6.72 19.56
N ALA A 343 -9.14 7.50 18.93
CA ALA A 343 -9.12 7.65 17.47
C ALA A 343 -8.84 6.33 16.76
N ILE A 344 -7.94 5.51 17.30
CA ILE A 344 -7.66 4.16 16.79
C ILE A 344 -8.93 3.29 16.91
N ILE A 345 -9.62 3.31 18.05
CA ILE A 345 -10.86 2.52 18.25
C ILE A 345 -11.93 2.92 17.23
N VAL A 346 -12.15 4.23 17.05
CA VAL A 346 -13.10 4.78 16.07
C VAL A 346 -12.74 4.36 14.63
N THR A 347 -11.46 4.09 14.35
CA THR A 347 -11.00 3.58 13.05
C THR A 347 -11.25 2.07 12.89
N LEU A 348 -10.95 1.31 13.94
CA LEU A 348 -10.95 -0.15 13.89
C LEU A 348 -12.35 -0.75 13.98
N VAL A 349 -13.29 -0.11 14.70
CA VAL A 349 -14.66 -0.62 14.81
C VAL A 349 -15.36 -0.71 13.45
N PRO A 350 -15.39 0.35 12.61
CA PRO A 350 -15.90 0.22 11.25
C PRO A 350 -15.08 -0.75 10.39
N SER A 351 -13.75 -0.76 10.53
CA SER A 351 -12.87 -1.69 9.80
C SER A 351 -13.24 -3.15 10.07
N TYR A 352 -13.52 -3.49 11.33
CA TYR A 352 -13.96 -4.81 11.73
C TYR A 352 -15.32 -5.19 11.11
N LEU A 353 -16.29 -4.27 11.14
CA LEU A 353 -17.61 -4.52 10.58
C LEU A 353 -17.54 -4.76 9.06
N VAL A 354 -16.72 -3.97 8.35
CA VAL A 354 -16.54 -4.10 6.90
C VAL A 354 -15.73 -5.35 6.55
N SER A 355 -14.74 -5.75 7.37
CA SER A 355 -13.89 -6.91 7.07
C SER A 355 -14.64 -8.24 7.04
N ILE A 356 -15.80 -8.32 7.71
CA ILE A 356 -16.67 -9.51 7.72
C ILE A 356 -17.32 -9.75 6.34
N LEU A 357 -17.40 -8.74 5.46
CA LEU A 357 -18.03 -8.85 4.14
C LEU A 357 -17.22 -9.70 3.14
N SER A 358 -16.03 -10.19 3.49
CA SER A 358 -15.07 -10.87 2.59
C SER A 358 -14.42 -9.94 1.55
N PHE A 359 -13.25 -10.34 1.04
CA PHE A 359 -12.43 -9.51 0.16
C PHE A 359 -13.15 -9.09 -1.13
N GLU A 360 -13.85 -10.02 -1.77
CA GLU A 360 -14.52 -9.79 -3.05
C GLU A 360 -15.61 -8.74 -2.95
N ASN A 361 -16.44 -8.78 -1.90
CA ASN A 361 -17.53 -7.81 -1.74
C ASN A 361 -17.00 -6.43 -1.37
N ILE A 362 -15.98 -6.35 -0.50
CA ILE A 362 -15.30 -5.08 -0.20
C ILE A 362 -14.75 -4.47 -1.49
N SER A 363 -14.12 -5.29 -2.34
CA SER A 363 -13.54 -4.82 -3.59
C SER A 363 -14.58 -4.39 -4.62
N LYS A 364 -15.72 -5.08 -4.71
CA LYS A 364 -16.86 -4.66 -5.55
C LYS A 364 -17.43 -3.31 -5.15
N ILE A 365 -17.53 -3.03 -3.85
CA ILE A 365 -18.03 -1.74 -3.33
C ILE A 365 -17.04 -0.61 -3.63
N LEU A 366 -15.73 -0.87 -3.51
CA LEU A 366 -14.69 0.13 -3.73
C LEU A 366 -14.46 0.46 -5.21
N LEU A 367 -14.55 -0.53 -6.09
CA LEU A 367 -14.22 -0.39 -7.50
C LEU A 367 -14.84 0.87 -8.17
N PRO A 368 -16.16 1.12 -8.11
CA PRO A 368 -16.75 2.29 -8.77
C PRO A 368 -16.22 3.63 -8.20
N ILE A 369 -15.96 3.67 -6.89
CA ILE A 369 -15.41 4.86 -6.23
C ILE A 369 -13.98 5.12 -6.72
N LEU A 370 -13.18 4.06 -6.87
CA LEU A 370 -11.80 4.14 -7.34
C LEU A 370 -11.74 4.57 -8.80
N GLU A 371 -12.57 3.98 -9.67
CA GLU A 371 -12.58 4.32 -11.10
C GLU A 371 -12.96 5.79 -11.37
N VAL A 372 -13.82 6.40 -10.54
CA VAL A 372 -14.17 7.82 -10.66
C VAL A 372 -13.10 8.73 -10.05
N SER A 373 -12.53 8.34 -8.89
CA SER A 373 -11.59 9.19 -8.16
C SER A 373 -10.17 9.18 -8.74
N TYR A 374 -9.68 8.04 -9.23
CA TYR A 374 -8.30 7.88 -9.68
C TYR A 374 -7.92 8.79 -10.85
N PRO A 375 -8.66 8.82 -11.97
CA PRO A 375 -8.31 9.69 -13.09
C PRO A 375 -8.20 11.16 -12.67
N ALA A 376 -9.11 11.62 -11.81
CA ALA A 376 -9.08 12.99 -11.28
C ALA A 376 -7.84 13.23 -10.41
N LEU A 377 -7.49 12.31 -9.52
CA LEU A 377 -6.31 12.43 -8.64
C LEU A 377 -4.99 12.33 -9.40
N ILE A 378 -4.92 11.53 -10.47
CA ILE A 378 -3.78 11.50 -11.38
C ILE A 378 -3.63 12.86 -12.06
N ALA A 379 -4.73 13.42 -12.60
CA ALA A 379 -4.73 14.75 -13.22
C ALA A 379 -4.31 15.85 -12.26
N LEU A 380 -4.76 15.80 -10.99
CA LEU A 380 -4.30 16.71 -9.94
C LEU A 380 -2.79 16.58 -9.72
N THR A 381 -2.30 15.36 -9.55
CA THR A 381 -0.88 15.07 -9.26
C THR A 381 0.00 15.61 -10.38
N CYS A 382 -0.32 15.29 -11.64
CA CYS A 382 0.37 15.80 -12.82
C CYS A 382 0.28 17.33 -12.91
N GLY A 383 -0.90 17.91 -12.69
CA GLY A 383 -1.13 19.35 -12.74
C GLY A 383 -0.35 20.11 -11.66
N VAL A 384 -0.22 19.53 -10.47
CA VAL A 384 0.52 20.10 -9.34
C VAL A 384 2.03 20.05 -9.59
N ILE A 385 2.54 18.93 -10.09
CA ILE A 385 3.95 18.81 -10.52
C ILE A 385 4.24 19.84 -11.63
N ALA A 386 3.36 19.93 -12.63
CA ALA A 386 3.51 20.88 -13.73
C ALA A 386 3.43 22.34 -13.26
N LYS A 387 2.61 22.64 -12.25
CA LYS A 387 2.54 23.96 -11.62
C LYS A 387 3.89 24.36 -11.02
N LYS A 388 4.55 23.44 -10.34
CA LYS A 388 5.81 23.72 -9.63
C LYS A 388 7.02 23.77 -10.58
N LEU A 389 7.03 22.95 -11.62
CA LEU A 389 8.14 22.87 -12.59
C LEU A 389 8.04 23.90 -13.72
N TRP A 390 6.83 24.12 -14.26
CA TRP A 390 6.60 24.95 -15.46
C TRP A 390 5.65 26.13 -15.22
N GLY A 391 5.25 26.40 -13.98
CA GLY A 391 4.35 27.51 -13.66
C GLY A 391 2.90 27.32 -14.11
N PHE A 392 2.50 26.10 -14.45
CA PHE A 392 1.14 25.77 -14.92
C PHE A 392 0.05 26.08 -13.87
N ARG A 393 -0.83 27.04 -14.15
CA ARG A 393 -1.83 27.52 -13.17
C ARG A 393 -3.16 26.76 -13.15
N GLN A 394 -3.41 25.89 -14.13
CA GLN A 394 -4.74 25.29 -14.37
C GLN A 394 -4.94 23.91 -13.74
N ALA A 395 -4.14 23.53 -12.73
CA ALA A 395 -4.24 22.22 -12.07
C ALA A 395 -5.66 21.94 -11.50
N LYS A 396 -6.32 22.98 -10.97
CA LYS A 396 -7.71 22.91 -10.48
C LYS A 396 -8.68 22.55 -11.61
N THR A 397 -8.58 23.23 -12.75
CA THR A 397 -9.45 23.05 -13.91
C THR A 397 -9.31 21.63 -14.48
N LEU A 398 -8.07 21.11 -14.57
CA LEU A 398 -7.81 19.75 -15.00
C LEU A 398 -8.49 18.71 -14.09
N PHE A 399 -8.39 18.87 -12.77
CA PHE A 399 -9.04 17.97 -11.82
C PHE A 399 -10.55 17.89 -12.05
N TYR A 400 -11.25 19.03 -12.09
CA TYR A 400 -12.71 19.04 -12.27
C TYR A 400 -13.14 18.55 -13.64
N LEU A 401 -12.41 18.91 -14.70
CA LEU A 401 -12.70 18.45 -16.05
C LEU A 401 -12.62 16.92 -16.13
N VAL A 402 -11.55 16.33 -15.62
CA VAL A 402 -11.37 14.87 -15.64
C VAL A 402 -12.39 14.18 -14.73
N PHE A 403 -12.68 14.75 -13.56
CA PHE A 403 -13.70 14.22 -12.64
C PHE A 403 -15.09 14.18 -13.28
N VAL A 404 -15.52 15.28 -13.89
CA VAL A 404 -16.84 15.37 -14.55
C VAL A 404 -16.91 14.46 -15.78
N LEU A 405 -15.87 14.44 -16.63
CA LEU A 405 -15.86 13.55 -17.80
C LEU A 405 -15.92 12.08 -17.39
N THR A 406 -15.17 11.69 -16.36
CA THR A 406 -15.17 10.31 -15.86
C THR A 406 -16.52 9.93 -15.26
N LEU A 407 -17.13 10.85 -14.51
CA LEU A 407 -18.47 10.67 -13.95
C LEU A 407 -19.53 10.51 -15.04
N LEU A 408 -19.50 11.37 -16.08
CA LEU A 408 -20.41 11.28 -17.21
C LEU A 408 -20.24 9.97 -17.99
N TYR A 409 -19.00 9.56 -18.24
CA TYR A 409 -18.71 8.29 -18.88
C TYR A 409 -19.27 7.10 -18.08
N LYS A 410 -19.06 7.10 -16.76
CA LYS A 410 -19.56 6.03 -15.87
C LYS A 410 -21.07 6.05 -15.66
N LEU A 411 -21.75 7.17 -15.88
CA LEU A 411 -23.21 7.24 -15.91
C LEU A 411 -23.80 6.80 -17.25
N SER A 412 -23.01 6.81 -18.33
CA SER A 412 -23.44 6.46 -19.68
C SER A 412 -23.26 4.98 -20.06
N VAL A 413 -22.45 4.25 -19.29
CA VAL A 413 -22.16 2.81 -19.42
C VAL A 413 -22.82 2.09 -18.27
#